data_AF-A0A804K627-F1
#
_entry.id   AF-A0A804K627-F1
#
_cell.length_a   1.000
_cell.length_b   1.000
_cell.length_c   1.000
_cell.angle_alpha   90.00
_cell.angle_beta   90.00
_cell.angle_gamma   90.00
#
_symmetry.space_group_name_H-M   'P 1'
#
loop_
_entity.id
_entity.type
_entity.pdbx_description
1 polymer ?
#
loop_
_entity_poly.entity_id
_entity_poly.type
_entity_poly.pdbx_seq_one_letter_code
_entity_poly.pdbx_strand_id
1 'polypeptide(L)'
;MNSLRSLPTSSAPPSPVPRGRSSRPPTLNLGVIRPHHLRVNVARSACSKSSASPEKTGAEVQDQKSEIYSSDMTKAMGAVLTYRHELGMNYNFIYPGLIVGSCLQTPSDVDKLRKIGVKTIFCLQKDSDLEYFGVDIGAIREYAMQCGDIEHLRAEIRDFDAFDLRMRLPAVVSKLYKAINRNGGVTYVHCTAGLGRAPAVALAYMFWVKGYELNEGHQLLQSKRACFPKLAAIKSATIDMLIGLSKNHVTLMWKGNECSSVEVSGLDIGWGQRIPLKFNEEEGVWILEKNLPEGRYEYKYIVDDKWLCNEHELLTSANNDGHVNNYVEVSSSDTSVEAMGLRKRLASKNVDLTKEERKMIRDFLESYNA
;
A
#
# COMPACT_ATOMS: atom_id res chain seq x y z
N MET A 1 71.31 -30.00 -6.65
CA MET A 1 72.30 -29.27 -5.82
C MET A 1 71.61 -28.05 -5.23
N ASN A 2 71.66 -27.93 -3.90
CA ASN A 2 71.20 -26.78 -3.12
C ASN A 2 71.82 -25.46 -3.59
N SER A 3 71.11 -24.34 -3.42
CA SER A 3 71.64 -23.06 -2.91
C SER A 3 70.49 -22.04 -2.69
N LEU A 4 70.20 -21.65 -1.43
CA LEU A 4 70.51 -20.35 -0.78
C LEU A 4 69.47 -19.24 -1.14
N ARG A 5 68.88 -18.38 -0.28
CA ARG A 5 69.23 -17.84 1.05
C ARG A 5 68.02 -17.09 1.69
N SER A 6 67.91 -17.23 3.02
CA SER A 6 67.41 -16.37 4.12
C SER A 6 67.03 -14.88 3.90
N LEU A 7 65.83 -14.40 4.31
CA LEU A 7 65.40 -13.68 5.57
C LEU A 7 65.09 -12.17 5.29
N PRO A 8 64.36 -11.37 6.14
CA PRO A 8 63.87 -11.62 7.50
C PRO A 8 62.40 -11.19 7.82
N THR A 9 61.92 -11.71 8.95
CA THR A 9 60.78 -11.26 9.77
C THR A 9 61.08 -9.96 10.53
N SER A 10 60.11 -9.05 10.65
CA SER A 10 60.10 -7.98 11.65
C SER A 10 58.70 -7.82 12.25
N SER A 11 58.65 -7.93 13.57
CA SER A 11 57.52 -7.78 14.46
C SER A 11 57.56 -6.39 15.12
N ALA A 12 56.46 -5.62 15.03
CA ALA A 12 56.26 -4.38 15.77
C ALA A 12 54.95 -4.44 16.60
N PRO A 13 54.91 -3.85 17.81
CA PRO A 13 53.83 -3.99 18.79
C PRO A 13 52.62 -3.06 18.51
N PRO A 14 51.44 -3.32 19.12
CA PRO A 14 50.23 -2.56 18.84
C PRO A 14 50.13 -1.26 19.64
N SER A 15 49.72 -0.19 18.95
CA SER A 15 49.37 1.12 19.52
C SER A 15 47.95 1.12 20.12
N PRO A 16 47.65 1.98 21.12
CA PRO A 16 46.49 1.83 22.00
C PRO A 16 45.16 2.27 21.39
N VAL A 17 44.12 1.54 21.80
CA VAL A 17 42.70 1.75 21.50
C VAL A 17 42.13 2.94 22.30
N PRO A 18 41.42 3.91 21.68
CA PRO A 18 40.49 4.77 22.39
C PRO A 18 39.13 4.06 22.49
N ARG A 19 38.67 3.84 23.73
CA ARG A 19 37.34 3.33 24.05
C ARG A 19 36.26 4.37 23.73
N GLY A 20 35.35 3.99 22.84
CA GLY A 20 33.90 4.00 23.08
C GLY A 20 33.15 5.33 23.19
N ARG A 21 32.33 5.62 22.18
CA ARG A 21 30.90 5.94 22.37
C ARG A 21 30.08 5.17 21.35
N SER A 22 29.42 4.11 21.80
CA SER A 22 28.38 3.41 21.05
C SER A 22 27.11 4.26 21.12
N SER A 23 26.75 4.92 20.02
CA SER A 23 25.39 5.40 19.81
C SER A 23 24.58 4.25 19.22
N ARG A 24 23.73 3.63 20.05
CA ARG A 24 22.66 2.75 19.57
C ARG A 24 21.72 3.53 18.65
N PRO A 25 21.22 2.93 17.55
CA PRO A 25 20.14 3.54 16.79
C PRO A 25 18.86 3.58 17.64
N PRO A 26 17.97 4.57 17.43
CA PRO A 26 16.75 4.71 18.21
C PRO A 26 15.79 3.55 17.89
N THR A 27 15.36 2.86 18.95
CA THR A 27 14.30 1.87 18.90
C THR A 27 12.96 2.61 18.89
N LEU A 28 12.21 2.51 17.80
CA LEU A 28 10.82 2.98 17.73
C LEU A 28 9.93 1.99 18.48
N ASN A 29 9.66 2.28 19.76
CA ASN A 29 8.59 1.61 20.52
C ASN A 29 7.24 2.15 20.05
N LEU A 30 6.55 1.43 19.17
CA LEU A 30 5.11 1.62 18.97
C LEU A 30 4.37 1.02 20.17
N GLY A 31 3.98 1.89 21.11
CA GLY A 31 3.09 1.53 22.20
C GLY A 31 1.72 1.10 21.66
N VAL A 32 1.30 -0.11 22.05
CA VAL A 32 -0.04 -0.64 21.80
C VAL A 32 -1.05 0.17 22.62
N ILE A 33 -1.77 1.08 21.97
CA ILE A 33 -2.95 1.71 22.55
C ILE A 33 -4.13 0.77 22.32
N ARG A 34 -4.69 0.25 23.42
CA ARG A 34 -5.94 -0.52 23.40
C ARG A 34 -7.09 0.38 22.93
N PRO A 35 -7.92 -0.03 21.97
CA PRO A 35 -9.08 0.75 21.60
C PRO A 35 -10.15 0.63 22.69
N HIS A 36 -10.50 1.76 23.31
CA HIS A 36 -11.78 1.90 23.99
C HIS A 36 -12.89 1.85 22.92
N HIS A 37 -13.85 0.95 23.11
CA HIS A 37 -15.02 0.81 22.26
C HIS A 37 -15.89 2.08 22.32
N LEU A 38 -15.76 2.94 21.31
CA LEU A 38 -16.78 3.94 20.98
C LEU A 38 -17.65 3.37 19.87
N ARG A 39 -18.86 2.99 20.26
CA ARG A 39 -19.91 2.45 19.39
C ARG A 39 -20.50 3.61 18.59
N VAL A 40 -20.02 3.83 17.37
CA VAL A 40 -20.64 4.79 16.45
C VAL A 40 -21.80 4.09 15.75
N ASN A 41 -23.02 4.50 16.10
CA ASN A 41 -24.23 4.08 15.40
C ASN A 41 -24.24 4.74 14.02
N VAL A 42 -24.11 3.93 12.96
CA VAL A 42 -24.42 4.37 11.60
C VAL A 42 -25.94 4.48 11.49
N ALA A 43 -26.45 5.71 11.60
CA ALA A 43 -27.84 6.02 11.31
C ALA A 43 -28.06 5.88 9.80
N ARG A 44 -28.75 4.81 9.39
CA ARG A 44 -29.30 4.67 8.04
C ARG A 44 -30.41 5.71 7.89
N SER A 45 -30.21 6.66 6.97
CA SER A 45 -31.27 7.55 6.51
C SER A 45 -32.39 6.70 5.88
N ALA A 46 -33.60 6.85 6.41
CA ALA A 46 -34.81 6.20 5.93
C ALA A 46 -35.86 7.27 5.63
N CYS A 47 -36.28 7.34 4.37
CA CYS A 47 -37.55 7.84 3.86
C CYS A 47 -37.57 7.51 2.35
N SER A 48 -38.60 6.97 1.70
CA SER A 48 -39.90 6.42 2.09
C SER A 48 -40.54 5.80 0.83
N LYS A 49 -41.44 4.83 1.06
CA LYS A 49 -42.45 4.19 0.17
C LYS A 49 -42.09 2.84 -0.44
N SER A 50 -42.81 1.83 0.05
CA SER A 50 -42.79 0.44 -0.33
C SER A 50 -43.35 0.22 -1.73
N SER A 51 -42.52 -0.31 -2.62
CA SER A 51 -42.95 -1.29 -3.60
C SER A 51 -42.09 -2.54 -3.35
N ALA A 52 -42.75 -3.69 -3.19
CA ALA A 52 -42.06 -4.97 -3.05
C ALA A 52 -41.20 -5.17 -4.31
N SER A 53 -39.88 -4.97 -4.16
CA SER A 53 -38.91 -5.29 -5.20
C SER A 53 -38.74 -6.80 -5.21
N PRO A 54 -38.65 -7.46 -6.37
CA PRO A 54 -38.44 -8.90 -6.41
C PRO A 54 -37.16 -9.26 -5.64
N GLU A 55 -37.20 -10.36 -4.87
CA GLU A 55 -36.02 -10.88 -4.18
C GLU A 55 -34.93 -11.17 -5.22
N LYS A 56 -33.86 -10.37 -5.18
CA LYS A 56 -32.72 -10.52 -6.09
C LYS A 56 -32.03 -11.85 -5.82
N THR A 57 -31.68 -12.57 -6.88
CA THR A 57 -30.93 -13.83 -6.76
C THR A 57 -29.52 -13.58 -6.21
N GLY A 58 -28.87 -14.59 -5.63
CA GLY A 58 -27.52 -14.46 -5.09
C GLY A 58 -26.49 -13.97 -6.13
N ALA A 59 -26.67 -14.34 -7.40
CA ALA A 59 -25.84 -13.89 -8.51
C ALA A 59 -26.06 -12.39 -8.81
N GLU A 60 -27.31 -11.93 -8.89
CA GLU A 60 -27.62 -10.51 -9.13
C GLU A 60 -27.10 -9.58 -8.02
N VAL A 61 -27.03 -10.09 -6.77
CA VAL A 61 -26.45 -9.35 -5.64
C VAL A 61 -24.93 -9.24 -5.79
N GLN A 62 -24.24 -10.29 -6.24
CA GLN A 62 -22.80 -10.25 -6.48
C GLN A 62 -22.43 -9.34 -7.64
N ASP A 63 -23.17 -9.38 -8.74
CA ASP A 63 -22.97 -8.49 -9.90
C ASP A 63 -23.07 -7.01 -9.50
N GLN A 64 -24.09 -6.64 -8.72
CA GLN A 64 -24.24 -5.27 -8.21
C GLN A 64 -23.10 -4.85 -7.28
N LYS A 65 -22.65 -5.76 -6.40
CA LYS A 65 -21.49 -5.49 -5.54
C LYS A 65 -20.22 -5.27 -6.35
N SER A 66 -20.02 -6.05 -7.42
CA SER A 66 -18.92 -5.92 -8.38
C SER A 66 -18.95 -4.58 -9.12
N GLU A 67 -20.12 -4.12 -9.56
CA GLU A 67 -20.30 -2.82 -10.21
C GLU A 67 -19.98 -1.65 -9.27
N ILE A 68 -20.52 -1.66 -8.05
CA ILE A 68 -20.23 -0.63 -7.04
C ILE A 68 -18.74 -0.59 -6.73
N TYR A 69 -18.13 -1.75 -6.47
CA TYR A 69 -16.69 -1.84 -6.20
C TYR A 69 -15.85 -1.34 -7.37
N SER A 70 -16.23 -1.68 -8.61
CA SER A 70 -15.53 -1.21 -9.82
C SER A 70 -15.67 0.29 -10.01
N SER A 71 -16.85 0.87 -9.73
CA SER A 71 -17.07 2.31 -9.77
C SER A 71 -16.19 3.05 -8.76
N ASP A 72 -16.15 2.57 -7.52
CA ASP A 72 -15.33 3.17 -6.46
C ASP A 72 -13.83 3.02 -6.76
N MET A 73 -13.43 1.89 -7.34
CA MET A 73 -12.08 1.71 -7.85
C MET A 73 -11.75 2.71 -8.95
N THR A 74 -12.60 2.91 -9.95
CA THR A 74 -12.35 3.88 -11.02
C THR A 74 -12.19 5.29 -10.46
N LYS A 75 -13.05 5.71 -9.51
CA LYS A 75 -12.93 7.00 -8.82
C LYS A 75 -11.62 7.14 -8.06
N ALA A 76 -11.24 6.12 -7.28
CA ALA A 76 -10.03 6.16 -6.45
C ALA A 76 -8.72 5.98 -7.25
N MET A 77 -8.77 5.28 -8.38
CA MET A 77 -7.60 4.92 -9.18
C MET A 77 -7.39 5.81 -10.41
N GLY A 78 -8.43 6.50 -10.88
CA GLY A 78 -8.39 7.32 -12.09
C GLY A 78 -8.19 6.52 -13.38
N ALA A 79 -8.49 5.22 -13.35
CA ALA A 79 -8.38 4.30 -14.48
C ALA A 79 -9.60 3.38 -14.52
N VAL A 80 -10.19 3.21 -15.70
CA VAL A 80 -11.31 2.30 -15.93
C VAL A 80 -10.78 0.87 -15.89
N LEU A 81 -10.89 0.26 -14.71
CA LEU A 81 -10.64 -1.15 -14.50
C LEU A 81 -11.92 -1.76 -13.92
N THR A 82 -12.21 -3.02 -14.27
CA THR A 82 -13.43 -3.68 -13.82
C THR A 82 -13.08 -4.94 -13.07
N TYR A 83 -13.70 -5.13 -11.91
CA TYR A 83 -13.67 -6.38 -11.17
C TYR A 83 -15.05 -7.04 -11.21
N ARG A 84 -15.08 -8.32 -11.55
CA ARG A 84 -16.29 -9.14 -11.67
C ARG A 84 -16.11 -10.35 -10.74
N HIS A 85 -16.59 -10.25 -9.52
CA HIS A 85 -16.41 -11.28 -8.49
C HIS A 85 -17.06 -12.60 -8.88
N GLU A 86 -18.26 -12.56 -9.45
CA GLU A 86 -19.03 -13.70 -9.91
C GLU A 86 -18.33 -14.56 -10.97
N LEU A 87 -17.30 -14.03 -11.66
CA LEU A 87 -16.51 -14.79 -12.63
C LEU A 87 -15.40 -15.64 -11.98
N GLY A 88 -15.29 -15.59 -10.65
CA GLY A 88 -14.33 -16.39 -9.89
C GLY A 88 -12.94 -15.78 -9.78
N MET A 89 -12.06 -16.52 -9.09
CA MET A 89 -10.65 -16.16 -8.95
C MET A 89 -9.95 -16.10 -10.32
N ASN A 90 -9.33 -14.96 -10.62
CA ASN A 90 -8.53 -14.75 -11.84
C ASN A 90 -7.12 -14.27 -11.49
N TYR A 91 -6.15 -14.55 -12.37
CA TYR A 91 -4.75 -14.23 -12.13
C TYR A 91 -3.89 -14.29 -13.39
N ASN A 92 -2.69 -13.73 -13.30
CA ASN A 92 -1.67 -13.82 -14.35
C ASN A 92 -0.30 -14.09 -13.73
N PHE A 93 0.48 -14.98 -14.36
CA PHE A 93 1.91 -15.09 -14.08
C PHE A 93 2.60 -13.82 -14.55
N ILE A 94 3.31 -13.16 -13.63
CA ILE A 94 4.17 -12.01 -13.96
C ILE A 94 5.52 -12.52 -14.45
N TYR A 95 6.08 -13.49 -13.73
CA TYR A 95 7.20 -14.34 -14.12
C TYR A 95 7.01 -15.74 -13.47
N PRO A 96 7.80 -16.77 -13.82
CA PRO A 96 7.49 -18.16 -13.42
C PRO A 96 7.26 -18.40 -11.92
N GLY A 97 7.90 -17.64 -11.04
CA GLY A 97 7.75 -17.77 -9.58
C GLY A 97 6.76 -16.80 -8.92
N LEU A 98 6.08 -15.91 -9.67
CA LEU A 98 5.21 -14.89 -9.10
C LEU A 98 3.94 -14.69 -9.92
N ILE A 99 2.80 -14.83 -9.23
CA ILE A 99 1.47 -14.59 -9.75
C ILE A 99 0.87 -13.38 -9.02
N VAL A 100 0.16 -12.54 -9.78
CA VAL A 100 -0.74 -11.51 -9.22
C VAL A 100 -2.17 -11.86 -9.61
N GLY A 101 -3.08 -11.84 -8.64
CA GLY A 101 -4.48 -12.20 -8.86
C GLY A 101 -5.48 -11.56 -7.91
N SER A 102 -6.75 -11.88 -8.18
CA SER A 102 -7.89 -11.54 -7.33
C SER A 102 -7.97 -12.44 -6.09
N CYS A 103 -8.94 -12.21 -5.21
CA CYS A 103 -9.13 -13.07 -4.05
C CYS A 103 -9.51 -14.49 -4.44
N LEU A 104 -9.07 -15.44 -3.61
CA LEU A 104 -9.73 -16.74 -3.49
C LEU A 104 -11.14 -16.50 -2.96
N GLN A 105 -12.08 -17.35 -3.36
CA GLN A 105 -13.49 -17.25 -2.95
C GLN A 105 -13.91 -18.44 -2.11
N THR A 106 -13.30 -19.61 -2.35
CA THR A 106 -13.64 -20.86 -1.66
C THR A 106 -12.37 -21.67 -1.33
N PRO A 107 -12.45 -22.63 -0.39
CA PRO A 107 -11.36 -23.58 -0.14
C PRO A 107 -10.87 -24.30 -1.42
N SER A 108 -11.77 -24.60 -2.36
CA SER A 108 -11.42 -25.27 -3.62
C SER A 108 -10.45 -24.47 -4.51
N ASP A 109 -10.37 -23.15 -4.32
CA ASP A 109 -9.41 -22.32 -5.05
C ASP A 109 -7.97 -22.59 -4.61
N VAL A 110 -7.76 -23.06 -3.36
CA VAL A 110 -6.45 -23.51 -2.89
C VAL A 110 -5.95 -24.67 -3.76
N ASP A 111 -6.80 -25.64 -4.10
CA ASP A 111 -6.41 -26.76 -4.96
C ASP A 111 -6.06 -26.30 -6.38
N LYS A 112 -6.77 -25.30 -6.92
CA LYS A 112 -6.44 -24.71 -8.22
C LYS A 112 -5.03 -24.10 -8.20
N LEU A 113 -4.67 -23.41 -7.12
CA LEU A 113 -3.33 -22.83 -6.94
C LEU A 113 -2.25 -23.91 -6.70
N ARG A 114 -2.54 -24.94 -5.90
CA ARG A 114 -1.62 -26.07 -5.68
C ARG A 114 -1.29 -26.79 -6.99
N LYS A 115 -2.28 -27.02 -7.86
CA LYS A 115 -2.10 -27.66 -9.18
C LYS A 115 -1.10 -26.94 -10.09
N ILE A 116 -0.93 -25.63 -9.93
CA ILE A 116 0.02 -24.82 -10.70
C ILE A 116 1.31 -24.52 -9.92
N GLY A 117 1.57 -25.25 -8.84
CA GLY A 117 2.82 -25.18 -8.09
C GLY A 117 2.92 -24.03 -7.09
N VAL A 118 1.80 -23.40 -6.72
CA VAL A 118 1.80 -22.38 -5.66
C VAL A 118 2.14 -23.01 -4.32
N LYS A 119 3.11 -22.40 -3.64
CA LYS A 119 3.56 -22.75 -2.29
C LYS A 119 3.23 -21.67 -1.26
N THR A 120 2.96 -20.45 -1.71
CA THR A 120 2.59 -19.32 -0.84
C THR A 120 1.40 -18.58 -1.41
N ILE A 121 0.30 -18.51 -0.66
CA ILE A 121 -0.83 -17.60 -0.89
C ILE A 121 -0.62 -16.39 0.01
N PHE A 122 -0.44 -15.22 -0.59
CA PHE A 122 -0.12 -13.98 0.12
C PHE A 122 -1.27 -12.98 -0.02
N CYS A 123 -2.14 -12.98 0.99
CA CYS A 123 -3.38 -12.22 1.05
C CYS A 123 -3.18 -10.84 1.67
N LEU A 124 -3.58 -9.79 0.93
CA LEU A 124 -3.48 -8.39 1.37
C LEU A 124 -4.79 -7.81 1.90
N GLN A 125 -5.87 -8.60 1.91
CA GLN A 125 -7.21 -8.14 2.26
C GLN A 125 -7.40 -7.95 3.76
N LYS A 126 -8.14 -6.90 4.13
CA LYS A 126 -8.72 -6.75 5.47
C LYS A 126 -10.01 -7.56 5.57
N ASP A 127 -10.46 -7.79 6.80
CA ASP A 127 -11.73 -8.49 7.05
C ASP A 127 -12.91 -7.79 6.38
N SER A 128 -12.95 -6.45 6.39
CA SER A 128 -13.98 -5.66 5.69
C SER A 128 -14.08 -5.96 4.19
N ASP A 129 -12.95 -6.26 3.54
CA ASP A 129 -12.93 -6.58 2.11
C ASP A 129 -13.57 -7.95 1.84
N LEU A 130 -13.32 -8.89 2.75
CA LEU A 130 -13.79 -10.27 2.68
C LEU A 130 -15.28 -10.33 3.02
N GLU A 131 -15.71 -9.63 4.08
CA GLU A 131 -17.10 -9.47 4.48
C GLU A 131 -17.96 -8.87 3.36
N TYR A 132 -17.44 -7.86 2.64
CA TYR A 132 -18.18 -7.23 1.54
C TYR A 132 -18.60 -8.26 0.47
N PHE A 133 -17.72 -9.21 0.14
CA PHE A 133 -18.01 -10.28 -0.84
C PHE A 133 -18.48 -11.60 -0.23
N GLY A 134 -18.57 -11.71 1.10
CA GLY A 134 -18.97 -12.93 1.79
C GLY A 134 -17.95 -14.07 1.69
N VAL A 135 -16.65 -13.74 1.63
CA VAL A 135 -15.56 -14.72 1.56
C VAL A 135 -15.19 -15.22 2.96
N ASP A 136 -15.31 -16.53 3.19
CA ASP A 136 -14.88 -17.17 4.44
C ASP A 136 -13.36 -17.43 4.40
N ILE A 137 -12.61 -16.45 4.90
CA ILE A 137 -11.15 -16.57 4.98
C ILE A 137 -10.68 -17.60 6.02
N GLY A 138 -11.52 -17.93 7.02
CA GLY A 138 -11.23 -18.95 8.02
C GLY A 138 -11.15 -20.32 7.35
N ALA A 139 -12.20 -20.69 6.63
CA ALA A 139 -12.28 -21.95 5.89
C ALA A 139 -11.15 -22.10 4.86
N ILE A 140 -10.81 -21.04 4.11
CA ILE A 140 -9.71 -21.06 3.13
C ILE A 140 -8.37 -21.33 3.82
N ARG A 141 -8.10 -20.67 4.96
CA ARG A 141 -6.85 -20.83 5.70
C ARG A 141 -6.73 -22.20 6.35
N GLU A 142 -7.81 -22.69 6.96
CA GLU A 142 -7.85 -24.03 7.54
C GLU A 142 -7.60 -25.10 6.48
N TYR A 143 -8.22 -24.97 5.30
CA TYR A 143 -8.01 -25.90 4.21
C TYR A 143 -6.58 -25.86 3.65
N ALA A 144 -6.00 -24.67 3.48
CA ALA A 144 -4.59 -24.53 3.07
C ALA A 144 -3.64 -25.18 4.10
N MET A 145 -3.91 -25.00 5.40
CA MET A 145 -3.15 -25.64 6.48
C MET A 145 -3.26 -27.17 6.43
N GLN A 146 -4.46 -27.72 6.19
CA GLN A 146 -4.68 -29.17 6.06
C GLN A 146 -3.94 -29.76 4.85
N CYS A 147 -3.77 -29.00 3.76
CA CYS A 147 -3.01 -29.46 2.59
C CYS A 147 -1.52 -29.69 2.90
N GLY A 148 -0.95 -28.94 3.85
CA GLY A 148 0.41 -29.11 4.37
C GLY A 148 1.56 -28.70 3.43
N ASP A 149 1.30 -28.48 2.15
CA ASP A 149 2.31 -28.16 1.12
C ASP A 149 2.13 -26.77 0.49
N ILE A 150 1.21 -25.96 1.03
CA ILE A 150 0.92 -24.58 0.65
C ILE A 150 0.63 -23.75 1.91
N GLU A 151 1.22 -22.56 2.02
CA GLU A 151 1.04 -21.69 3.17
C GLU A 151 0.15 -20.49 2.81
N HIS A 152 -0.87 -20.21 3.62
CA HIS A 152 -1.67 -18.99 3.50
C HIS A 152 -1.23 -17.94 4.52
N LEU A 153 -0.70 -16.82 4.03
CA LEU A 153 -0.25 -15.68 4.81
C LEU A 153 -1.16 -14.47 4.60
N ARG A 154 -1.43 -13.74 5.69
CA ARG A 154 -2.11 -12.43 5.63
C ARG A 154 -1.15 -11.30 5.96
N ALA A 155 -1.18 -10.24 5.15
CA ALA A 155 -0.41 -9.02 5.33
C ALA A 155 -1.26 -7.82 4.90
N GLU A 156 -2.12 -7.36 5.81
CA GLU A 156 -3.22 -6.46 5.48
C GLU A 156 -2.76 -5.07 5.03
N ILE A 157 -3.44 -4.56 3.99
CA ILE A 157 -3.36 -3.19 3.48
C ILE A 157 -4.79 -2.72 3.17
N ARG A 158 -5.19 -1.54 3.65
CA ARG A 158 -6.52 -0.94 3.41
C ARG A 158 -6.75 -0.68 1.93
N ASP A 159 -7.94 -1.03 1.43
CA ASP A 159 -8.28 -0.76 0.03
C ASP A 159 -8.52 0.72 -0.25
N PHE A 160 -8.31 1.12 -1.51
CA PHE A 160 -8.49 2.51 -1.97
C PHE A 160 -7.74 3.57 -1.15
N ASP A 161 -6.57 3.18 -0.62
CA ASP A 161 -5.73 4.03 0.21
C ASP A 161 -4.25 3.92 -0.20
N ALA A 162 -3.79 4.92 -0.94
CA ALA A 162 -2.39 4.98 -1.37
C ALA A 162 -1.43 5.31 -0.21
N PHE A 163 -1.92 5.98 0.84
CA PHE A 163 -1.12 6.31 2.01
C PHE A 163 -0.87 5.07 2.87
N ASP A 164 -1.92 4.31 3.20
CA ASP A 164 -1.76 3.04 3.91
C ASP A 164 -0.88 2.07 3.11
N LEU A 165 -1.07 1.99 1.78
CA LEU A 165 -0.18 1.22 0.91
C LEU A 165 1.29 1.64 1.08
N ARG A 166 1.61 2.94 0.96
CA ARG A 166 2.98 3.46 1.16
C ARG A 166 3.54 3.04 2.52
N MET A 167 2.79 3.28 3.60
CA MET A 167 3.24 3.01 4.97
C MET A 167 3.41 1.52 5.26
N ARG A 168 2.60 0.65 4.63
CA ARG A 168 2.61 -0.80 4.87
C ARG A 168 3.60 -1.55 4.00
N LEU A 169 3.94 -1.04 2.81
CA LEU A 169 4.82 -1.71 1.85
C LEU A 169 6.11 -2.27 2.46
N PRO A 170 6.89 -1.54 3.31
CA PRO A 170 8.12 -2.08 3.88
C PRO A 170 7.89 -3.36 4.71
N ALA A 171 6.90 -3.34 5.60
CA ALA A 171 6.55 -4.48 6.45
C ALA A 171 6.00 -5.67 5.63
N VAL A 172 5.13 -5.36 4.66
CA VAL A 172 4.45 -6.35 3.84
C VAL A 172 5.45 -7.05 2.91
N VAL A 173 6.34 -6.29 2.26
CA VAL A 173 7.36 -6.87 1.37
C VAL A 173 8.41 -7.63 2.17
N SER A 174 8.73 -7.24 3.40
CA SER A 174 9.59 -8.04 4.29
C SER A 174 8.97 -9.42 4.53
N LYS A 175 7.69 -9.47 4.90
CA LYS A 175 6.97 -10.73 5.12
C LYS A 175 6.91 -11.58 3.84
N LEU A 176 6.66 -10.96 2.70
CA LEU A 176 6.66 -11.64 1.39
C LEU A 176 8.04 -12.21 1.04
N TYR A 177 9.10 -11.42 1.20
CA TYR A 177 10.48 -11.83 0.96
C TYR A 177 10.88 -13.05 1.81
N LYS A 178 10.58 -13.00 3.11
CA LYS A 178 10.84 -14.12 4.02
C LYS A 178 10.05 -15.37 3.64
N ALA A 179 8.78 -15.22 3.25
CA ALA A 179 7.94 -16.33 2.82
C ALA A 179 8.44 -16.97 1.52
N ILE A 180 8.81 -16.16 0.52
CA ILE A 180 9.36 -16.65 -0.75
C ILE A 180 10.66 -17.42 -0.51
N ASN A 181 11.58 -16.89 0.29
CA ASN A 181 12.86 -17.54 0.58
C ASN A 181 12.70 -18.85 1.34
N ARG A 182 11.71 -18.92 2.25
CA ARG A 182 11.44 -20.12 3.04
C ARG A 182 10.73 -21.21 2.23
N ASN A 183 9.71 -20.83 1.46
CA ASN A 183 8.78 -21.80 0.85
C ASN A 183 9.19 -22.19 -0.58
N GLY A 184 9.92 -21.32 -1.29
CA GLY A 184 10.22 -21.50 -2.71
C GLY A 184 8.94 -21.60 -3.56
N GLY A 185 9.03 -22.33 -4.68
CA GLY A 185 7.90 -22.56 -5.58
C GLY A 185 7.31 -21.28 -6.18
N VAL A 186 6.02 -21.33 -6.52
CA VAL A 186 5.28 -20.17 -7.03
C VAL A 186 4.60 -19.43 -5.87
N THR A 187 4.67 -18.10 -5.88
CA THR A 187 3.95 -17.27 -4.90
C THR A 187 2.78 -16.54 -5.56
N TYR A 188 1.61 -16.63 -4.94
CA TYR A 188 0.37 -16.00 -5.36
C TYR A 188 0.08 -14.77 -4.49
N VAL A 189 0.34 -13.57 -5.00
CA VAL A 189 0.06 -12.32 -4.29
C VAL A 189 -1.30 -11.81 -4.73
N HIS A 190 -2.20 -11.58 -3.77
CA HIS A 190 -3.55 -11.10 -4.09
C HIS A 190 -4.10 -10.07 -3.11
N CYS A 191 -5.07 -9.31 -3.60
CA CYS A 191 -5.96 -8.48 -2.81
C CYS A 191 -7.40 -8.86 -3.16
N THR A 192 -8.34 -7.92 -3.21
CA THR A 192 -9.71 -8.19 -3.71
C THR A 192 -9.70 -8.45 -5.22
N ALA A 193 -9.38 -7.43 -6.03
CA ALA A 193 -9.43 -7.55 -7.49
C ALA A 193 -8.07 -7.94 -8.13
N GLY A 194 -6.96 -7.81 -7.40
CA GLY A 194 -5.63 -7.96 -7.98
C GLY A 194 -5.23 -6.80 -8.89
N LEU A 195 -5.78 -5.61 -8.67
CA LEU A 195 -5.64 -4.45 -9.56
C LEU A 195 -4.95 -3.24 -8.91
N GLY A 196 -4.85 -3.18 -7.58
CA GLY A 196 -4.20 -2.09 -6.84
C GLY A 196 -3.10 -2.57 -5.90
N ARG A 197 -3.49 -3.06 -4.71
CA ARG A 197 -2.58 -3.48 -3.63
C ARG A 197 -1.62 -4.61 -4.04
N ALA A 198 -2.16 -5.70 -4.59
CA ALA A 198 -1.35 -6.85 -5.02
C ALA A 198 -0.32 -6.52 -6.11
N PRO A 199 -0.69 -5.86 -7.21
CA PRO A 199 0.30 -5.46 -8.21
C PRO A 199 1.33 -4.47 -7.66
N ALA A 200 0.96 -3.60 -6.71
CA ALA A 200 1.92 -2.71 -6.04
C ALA A 200 2.95 -3.49 -5.19
N VAL A 201 2.50 -4.43 -4.37
CA VAL A 201 3.38 -5.28 -3.54
C VAL A 201 4.30 -6.15 -4.40
N ALA A 202 3.76 -6.76 -5.47
CA ALA A 202 4.54 -7.54 -6.42
C ALA A 202 5.61 -6.68 -7.12
N LEU A 203 5.25 -5.49 -7.57
CA LEU A 203 6.18 -4.56 -8.22
C LEU A 203 7.25 -4.05 -7.25
N ALA A 204 6.88 -3.73 -6.01
CA ALA A 204 7.84 -3.34 -4.98
C ALA A 204 8.83 -4.48 -4.68
N TYR A 205 8.36 -5.74 -4.59
CA TYR A 205 9.24 -6.90 -4.45
C TYR A 205 10.19 -7.05 -5.64
N MET A 206 9.69 -6.89 -6.87
CA MET A 206 10.51 -6.94 -8.09
C MET A 206 11.60 -5.87 -8.06
N PHE A 207 11.22 -4.64 -7.71
CA PHE A 207 12.10 -3.49 -7.66
C PHE A 207 13.13 -3.59 -6.53
N TRP A 208 12.75 -3.99 -5.32
CA TRP A 208 13.63 -3.99 -4.16
C TRP A 208 14.51 -5.24 -4.07
N VAL A 209 13.95 -6.41 -4.41
CA VAL A 209 14.59 -7.70 -4.15
C VAL A 209 15.12 -8.33 -5.44
N LYS A 210 14.33 -8.34 -6.52
CA LYS A 210 14.67 -9.10 -7.75
C LYS A 210 15.63 -8.38 -8.69
N GLY A 211 15.95 -7.12 -8.44
CA GLY A 211 16.94 -6.39 -9.23
C GLY A 211 16.38 -5.63 -10.43
N TYR A 212 15.06 -5.61 -10.63
CA TYR A 212 14.45 -4.85 -11.73
C TYR A 212 14.64 -3.35 -11.51
N GLU A 213 14.73 -2.59 -12.60
CA GLU A 213 14.40 -1.16 -12.55
C GLU A 213 12.88 -1.00 -12.31
N LEU A 214 12.46 0.09 -11.66
CA LEU A 214 11.03 0.26 -11.34
C LEU A 214 10.16 0.31 -12.61
N ASN A 215 10.62 1.02 -13.64
CA ASN A 215 9.88 1.15 -14.89
C ASN A 215 9.90 -0.14 -15.72
N GLU A 216 11.02 -0.86 -15.74
CA GLU A 216 11.11 -2.18 -16.39
C GLU A 216 10.14 -3.18 -15.73
N GLY A 217 10.17 -3.28 -14.40
CA GLY A 217 9.25 -4.13 -13.66
C GLY A 217 7.78 -3.74 -13.88
N HIS A 218 7.51 -2.43 -13.98
CA HIS A 218 6.16 -1.92 -14.26
C HIS A 218 5.68 -2.31 -15.66
N GLN A 219 6.54 -2.19 -16.67
CA GLN A 219 6.24 -2.59 -18.05
C GLN A 219 5.98 -4.10 -18.14
N LEU A 220 6.80 -4.92 -17.48
CA LEU A 220 6.58 -6.36 -17.41
C LEU A 220 5.23 -6.69 -16.76
N LEU A 221 4.92 -6.08 -15.61
CA LEU A 221 3.65 -6.25 -14.92
C LEU A 221 2.47 -5.88 -15.82
N GLN A 222 2.49 -4.70 -16.45
CA GLN A 222 1.42 -4.24 -17.34
C GLN A 222 1.27 -5.11 -18.59
N SER A 223 2.36 -5.71 -19.10
CA SER A 223 2.32 -6.64 -20.23
C SER A 223 1.58 -7.95 -19.91
N LYS A 224 1.45 -8.30 -18.63
CA LYS A 224 0.83 -9.55 -18.15
C LYS A 224 -0.54 -9.32 -17.54
N ARG A 225 -0.76 -8.17 -16.91
CA ARG A 225 -2.00 -7.83 -16.23
C ARG A 225 -2.21 -6.32 -16.24
N ALA A 226 -3.27 -5.87 -16.92
CA ALA A 226 -3.72 -4.49 -16.86
C ALA A 226 -4.14 -4.14 -15.42
N CYS A 227 -3.42 -3.22 -14.78
CA CYS A 227 -3.63 -2.87 -13.38
C CYS A 227 -3.12 -1.47 -13.04
N PHE A 228 -3.26 -1.06 -11.77
CA PHE A 228 -2.82 0.23 -11.24
C PHE A 228 -1.95 0.07 -9.97
N PRO A 229 -0.64 -0.24 -10.12
CA PRO A 229 0.26 -0.59 -9.00
C PRO A 229 0.74 0.60 -8.15
N LYS A 230 0.13 1.79 -8.27
CA LYS A 230 0.44 2.97 -7.43
C LYS A 230 1.94 3.30 -7.33
N LEU A 231 2.58 3.59 -8.46
CA LEU A 231 4.03 3.86 -8.53
C LEU A 231 4.51 4.92 -7.52
N ALA A 232 3.71 5.97 -7.28
CA ALA A 232 4.03 6.99 -6.29
C ALA A 232 4.20 6.41 -4.87
N ALA A 233 3.32 5.49 -4.45
CA ALA A 233 3.43 4.85 -3.14
C ALA A 233 4.69 3.99 -3.02
N ILE A 234 5.07 3.28 -4.08
CA ILE A 234 6.32 2.48 -4.12
C ILE A 234 7.55 3.40 -4.02
N LYS A 235 7.59 4.48 -4.80
CA LYS A 235 8.68 5.46 -4.77
C LYS A 235 8.83 6.09 -3.39
N SER A 236 7.72 6.57 -2.82
CA SER A 236 7.75 7.18 -1.50
C SER A 236 8.15 6.19 -0.41
N ALA A 237 7.64 4.96 -0.42
CA ALA A 237 8.07 3.92 0.52
C ALA A 237 9.57 3.59 0.39
N THR A 238 10.11 3.65 -0.83
CA THR A 238 11.54 3.47 -1.10
C THR A 238 12.36 4.62 -0.49
N ILE A 239 11.93 5.86 -0.68
CA ILE A 239 12.56 7.04 -0.06
C ILE A 239 12.52 6.92 1.47
N ASP A 240 11.36 6.58 2.02
CA ASP A 240 11.14 6.43 3.46
C ASP A 240 12.10 5.41 4.10
N MET A 241 12.38 4.31 3.41
CA MET A 241 13.33 3.28 3.87
C MET A 241 14.79 3.74 3.81
N LEU A 242 15.15 4.58 2.84
CA LEU A 242 16.54 4.98 2.61
C LEU A 242 16.98 6.16 3.47
N ILE A 243 16.10 7.15 3.68
CA ILE A 243 16.44 8.39 4.38
C ILE A 243 15.48 8.73 5.53
N GLY A 244 14.52 7.85 5.82
CA GLY A 244 13.56 8.04 6.90
C GLY A 244 12.36 8.90 6.52
N LEU A 245 11.40 8.94 7.44
CA LEU A 245 10.16 9.71 7.33
C LEU A 245 10.28 11.00 8.16
N SER A 246 10.08 12.15 7.51
CA SER A 246 9.84 13.43 8.18
C SER A 246 8.42 13.89 7.86
N LYS A 247 7.76 14.55 8.83
CA LYS A 247 6.41 15.08 8.67
C LYS A 247 6.42 16.59 8.75
N ASN A 248 5.60 17.23 7.94
CA ASN A 248 5.37 18.67 7.97
C ASN A 248 3.90 18.98 8.21
N HIS A 249 3.67 20.12 8.85
CA HIS A 249 2.34 20.63 9.13
C HIS A 249 1.69 21.13 7.84
N VAL A 250 0.43 20.74 7.63
CA VAL A 250 -0.43 21.26 6.57
C VAL A 250 -1.77 21.67 7.17
N THR A 251 -2.34 22.71 6.58
CA THR A 251 -3.65 23.25 6.94
C THR A 251 -4.51 23.23 5.68
N LEU A 252 -5.67 22.56 5.76
CA LEU A 252 -6.69 22.58 4.73
C LEU A 252 -7.84 23.45 5.21
N MET A 253 -8.38 24.29 4.33
CA MET A 253 -9.35 25.31 4.71
C MET A 253 -10.55 25.35 3.77
N TRP A 254 -11.75 25.44 4.34
CA TRP A 254 -12.98 25.70 3.60
C TRP A 254 -13.68 26.93 4.17
N LYS A 255 -13.81 27.99 3.36
CA LYS A 255 -14.43 29.25 3.78
C LYS A 255 -15.95 29.17 3.64
N GLY A 256 -16.69 29.69 4.62
CA GLY A 256 -18.15 29.77 4.59
C GLY A 256 -18.76 29.38 5.94
N ASN A 257 -19.84 30.06 6.31
CA ASN A 257 -20.61 29.81 7.53
C ASN A 257 -22.04 29.34 7.23
N GLU A 258 -22.38 29.20 5.96
CA GLU A 258 -23.66 28.74 5.45
C GLU A 258 -23.83 27.21 5.47
N CYS A 259 -22.73 26.47 5.62
CA CYS A 259 -22.73 25.01 5.69
C CYS A 259 -22.72 24.51 7.14
N SER A 260 -23.34 23.35 7.36
CA SER A 260 -23.47 22.75 8.70
C SER A 260 -22.34 21.77 9.01
N SER A 261 -21.70 21.23 7.97
CA SER A 261 -20.64 20.24 8.08
C SER A 261 -19.66 20.34 6.92
N VAL A 262 -18.38 20.23 7.24
CA VAL A 262 -17.31 20.07 6.25
C VAL A 262 -16.43 18.90 6.67
N GLU A 263 -16.25 17.94 5.77
CA GLU A 263 -15.37 16.79 5.95
C GLU A 263 -14.38 16.69 4.78
N VAL A 264 -13.32 15.90 4.95
CA VAL A 264 -12.37 15.55 3.88
C VAL A 264 -12.28 14.03 3.75
N SER A 265 -12.15 13.54 2.52
CA SER A 265 -11.80 12.14 2.20
C SER A 265 -10.59 12.09 1.27
N GLY A 266 -9.89 10.95 1.23
CA GLY A 266 -8.59 10.80 0.57
C GLY A 266 -7.44 11.08 1.56
N LEU A 267 -6.53 11.98 1.22
CA LEU A 267 -5.41 12.42 2.06
C LEU A 267 -4.61 11.23 2.64
N ASP A 268 -4.39 11.18 3.94
CA ASP A 268 -3.72 10.10 4.68
C ASP A 268 -4.70 9.08 5.32
N ILE A 269 -5.99 9.16 4.98
CA ILE A 269 -7.04 8.29 5.53
C ILE A 269 -7.68 7.37 4.49
N GLY A 270 -7.44 7.62 3.20
CA GLY A 270 -8.01 6.89 2.08
C GLY A 270 -9.40 7.39 1.68
N TRP A 271 -9.88 6.95 0.52
CA TRP A 271 -11.15 7.40 -0.07
C TRP A 271 -12.40 6.81 0.59
N GLY A 272 -12.23 5.75 1.39
CA GLY A 272 -13.32 5.10 2.14
C GLY A 272 -13.55 5.67 3.54
N GLN A 273 -12.81 6.72 3.93
CA GLN A 273 -12.87 7.33 5.26
C GLN A 273 -13.16 8.83 5.13
N ARG A 274 -13.72 9.44 6.18
CA ARG A 274 -13.96 10.88 6.27
C ARG A 274 -13.40 11.43 7.56
N ILE A 275 -12.89 12.66 7.53
CA ILE A 275 -12.44 13.40 8.71
C ILE A 275 -13.15 14.76 8.75
N PRO A 276 -13.85 15.11 9.83
CA PRO A 276 -14.50 16.40 9.95
C PRO A 276 -13.47 17.52 10.17
N LEU A 277 -13.75 18.68 9.57
CA LEU A 277 -13.06 19.93 9.86
C LEU A 277 -13.65 20.58 11.12
N LYS A 278 -12.86 21.44 11.77
CA LYS A 278 -13.33 22.27 12.89
C LYS A 278 -13.69 23.65 12.39
N PHE A 279 -14.87 24.14 12.73
CA PHE A 279 -15.28 25.50 12.41
C PHE A 279 -14.60 26.51 13.36
N ASN A 280 -13.97 27.53 12.79
CA ASN A 280 -13.47 28.70 13.48
C ASN A 280 -14.47 29.85 13.28
N GLU A 281 -15.21 30.21 14.33
CA GLU A 281 -16.25 31.24 14.31
C GLU A 281 -15.69 32.65 14.04
N GLU A 282 -14.50 32.96 14.56
CA GLU A 282 -13.88 34.28 14.43
C GLU A 282 -13.49 34.60 12.98
N GLU A 283 -13.02 33.58 12.27
CA GLU A 283 -12.55 33.68 10.89
C GLU A 283 -13.60 33.26 9.85
N GLY A 284 -14.71 32.64 10.28
CA GLY A 284 -15.76 32.11 9.40
C GLY A 284 -15.26 31.01 8.46
N VAL A 285 -14.39 30.13 8.96
CA VAL A 285 -13.68 29.13 8.16
C VAL A 285 -13.60 27.78 8.87
N TRP A 286 -13.72 26.71 8.10
CA TRP A 286 -13.49 25.34 8.54
C TRP A 286 -12.01 24.98 8.32
N ILE A 287 -11.39 24.39 9.34
CA ILE A 287 -9.95 24.11 9.34
C ILE A 287 -9.69 22.64 9.68
N LEU A 288 -8.79 22.01 8.92
CA LEU A 288 -8.16 20.73 9.25
C LEU A 288 -6.65 20.88 9.26
N GLU A 289 -6.04 20.60 10.41
CA GLU A 289 -4.59 20.58 10.59
C GLU A 289 -4.06 19.15 10.65
N LYS A 290 -3.00 18.86 9.87
CA LYS A 290 -2.41 17.53 9.77
C LYS A 290 -0.89 17.60 9.72
N ASN A 291 -0.23 16.60 10.29
CA ASN A 291 1.20 16.38 10.08
C ASN A 291 1.38 15.23 9.11
N LEU A 292 1.75 15.54 7.88
CA LEU A 292 1.87 14.58 6.79
C LEU A 292 3.33 14.37 6.40
N PRO A 293 3.74 13.15 6.03
CA PRO A 293 5.04 12.95 5.41
C PRO A 293 5.19 13.73 4.11
N GLU A 294 6.41 13.94 3.66
CA GLU A 294 6.65 14.47 2.31
C GLU A 294 5.91 13.65 1.24
N GLY A 295 5.33 14.34 0.26
CA GLY A 295 4.68 13.75 -0.90
C GLY A 295 3.43 14.51 -1.31
N ARG A 296 2.79 13.99 -2.36
CA ARG A 296 1.53 14.50 -2.90
C ARG A 296 0.34 13.69 -2.39
N TYR A 297 -0.65 14.38 -1.84
CA TYR A 297 -1.86 13.77 -1.28
C TYR A 297 -3.08 14.36 -1.94
N GLU A 298 -3.80 13.53 -2.70
CA GLU A 298 -5.09 13.92 -3.26
C GLU A 298 -6.21 13.74 -2.24
N TYR A 299 -7.16 14.67 -2.24
CA TYR A 299 -8.30 14.67 -1.35
C TYR A 299 -9.48 15.40 -1.97
N LYS A 300 -10.65 15.29 -1.33
CA LYS A 300 -11.87 16.01 -1.73
C LYS A 300 -12.71 16.35 -0.52
N TYR A 301 -13.40 17.49 -0.57
CA TYR A 301 -14.30 17.91 0.50
C TYR A 301 -15.66 17.24 0.36
N ILE A 302 -16.30 17.03 1.50
CA ILE A 302 -17.72 16.70 1.62
C ILE A 302 -18.37 17.80 2.45
N VAL A 303 -19.14 18.67 1.80
CA VAL A 303 -19.83 19.81 2.43
C VAL A 303 -21.32 19.53 2.40
N ASP A 304 -21.93 19.36 3.57
CA ASP A 304 -23.33 18.96 3.72
C ASP A 304 -23.70 17.80 2.78
N ASP A 305 -22.92 16.72 2.89
CA ASP A 305 -23.00 15.48 2.09
C ASP A 305 -22.75 15.61 0.58
N LYS A 306 -22.27 16.76 0.10
CA LYS A 306 -21.91 16.97 -1.31
C LYS A 306 -20.41 16.94 -1.51
N TRP A 307 -19.95 16.11 -2.46
CA TRP A 307 -18.54 16.03 -2.84
C TRP A 307 -18.13 17.24 -3.68
N LEU A 308 -17.28 18.09 -3.12
CA LEU A 308 -16.85 19.35 -3.73
C LEU A 308 -15.32 19.44 -3.77
N CYS A 309 -14.82 20.19 -4.76
CA CYS A 309 -13.45 20.66 -4.74
C CYS A 309 -13.42 22.12 -4.33
N ASN A 310 -12.42 22.53 -3.56
CA ASN A 310 -12.14 23.93 -3.30
C ASN A 310 -11.37 24.51 -4.50
N GLU A 311 -11.97 25.45 -5.22
CA GLU A 311 -11.36 26.09 -6.41
C GLU A 311 -10.17 27.00 -6.08
N HIS A 312 -10.00 27.35 -4.80
CA HIS A 312 -8.89 28.18 -4.31
C HIS A 312 -7.68 27.37 -3.84
N GLU A 313 -7.81 26.05 -3.75
CA GLU A 313 -6.72 25.13 -3.42
C GLU A 313 -6.22 24.41 -4.69
N LEU A 314 -5.10 23.72 -4.59
CA LEU A 314 -4.51 23.04 -5.75
C LEU A 314 -5.42 21.91 -6.25
N LEU A 315 -5.63 21.85 -7.57
CA LEU A 315 -6.50 20.87 -8.24
C LEU A 315 -5.70 19.96 -9.18
N THR A 316 -6.04 18.67 -9.18
CA THR A 316 -5.51 17.74 -10.19
C THR A 316 -6.03 18.11 -11.57
N SER A 317 -5.33 17.66 -12.63
CA SER A 317 -5.98 17.56 -13.94
C SER A 317 -7.14 16.57 -13.86
N ALA A 318 -8.15 16.77 -14.70
CA ALA A 318 -9.24 15.81 -14.83
C ALA A 318 -8.70 14.45 -15.29
N ASN A 319 -9.15 13.37 -14.65
CA ASN A 319 -8.89 12.02 -15.14
C ASN A 319 -9.75 11.70 -16.38
N ASN A 320 -9.63 10.47 -16.91
CA ASN A 320 -10.35 10.06 -18.13
C ASN A 320 -11.89 10.12 -17.99
N ASP A 321 -12.41 10.12 -16.77
CA ASP A 321 -13.83 10.20 -16.45
C ASP A 321 -14.27 11.62 -16.04
N GLY A 322 -13.39 12.61 -16.19
CA GLY A 322 -13.65 14.00 -15.84
C GLY A 322 -13.55 14.30 -14.34
N HIS A 323 -13.14 13.34 -13.51
CA HIS A 323 -13.01 13.56 -12.07
C HIS A 323 -11.77 14.40 -11.77
N VAL A 324 -11.99 15.42 -10.94
CA VAL A 324 -10.96 16.31 -10.38
C VAL A 324 -10.97 16.17 -8.87
N ASN A 325 -9.79 16.19 -8.27
CA ASN A 325 -9.55 16.21 -6.82
C ASN A 325 -8.75 17.46 -6.44
N ASN A 326 -8.88 17.89 -5.19
CA ASN A 326 -7.85 18.75 -4.60
C ASN A 326 -6.59 17.92 -4.31
N TYR A 327 -5.45 18.58 -4.15
CA TYR A 327 -4.27 17.93 -3.60
C TYR A 327 -3.43 18.90 -2.76
N VAL A 328 -2.63 18.34 -1.87
CA VAL A 328 -1.59 19.07 -1.14
C VAL A 328 -0.23 18.46 -1.46
N GLU A 329 0.75 19.31 -1.72
CA GLU A 329 2.15 18.92 -1.91
C GLU A 329 2.92 19.24 -0.63
N VAL A 330 3.42 18.21 0.03
CA VAL A 330 4.17 18.34 1.28
C VAL A 330 5.64 18.21 0.95
N SER A 331 6.40 19.29 1.11
CA SER A 331 7.86 19.26 0.90
C SER A 331 8.59 18.73 2.14
N SER A 332 9.81 18.22 1.95
CA SER A 332 10.70 17.83 3.05
C SER A 332 11.21 19.04 3.82
N SER A 333 11.38 18.91 5.14
CA SER A 333 12.12 19.88 5.96
C SER A 333 13.64 19.65 5.91
N ASP A 334 14.06 18.45 5.53
CA ASP A 334 15.46 18.09 5.31
C ASP A 334 15.90 18.56 3.92
N THR A 335 16.76 19.58 3.93
CA THR A 335 17.32 20.26 2.75
C THR A 335 18.77 19.85 2.49
N SER A 336 19.23 18.71 3.03
CA SER A 336 20.57 18.19 2.69
C SER A 336 20.66 17.86 1.20
N VAL A 337 21.82 18.14 0.60
CA VAL A 337 22.05 17.98 -0.85
C VAL A 337 21.87 16.52 -1.25
N GLU A 338 22.33 15.60 -0.40
CA GLU A 338 22.25 14.16 -0.58
C GLU A 338 20.79 13.70 -0.63
N ALA A 339 19.98 14.13 0.33
CA ALA A 339 18.60 13.69 0.44
C ALA A 339 17.70 14.33 -0.64
N MET A 340 17.93 15.61 -0.97
CA MET A 340 17.28 16.25 -2.12
C MET A 340 17.65 15.57 -3.45
N GLY A 341 18.93 15.23 -3.63
CA GLY A 341 19.42 14.51 -4.81
C GLY A 341 18.79 13.13 -4.94
N LEU A 342 18.68 12.39 -3.83
CA LEU A 342 18.01 11.10 -3.77
C LEU A 342 16.53 11.20 -4.15
N ARG A 343 15.79 12.14 -3.53
CA ARG A 343 14.37 12.39 -3.81
C ARG A 343 14.13 12.72 -5.27
N LYS A 344 14.91 13.65 -5.84
CA LYS A 344 14.81 14.03 -7.24
C LYS A 344 15.06 12.84 -8.18
N ARG A 345 16.04 12.00 -7.86
CA ARG A 345 16.35 10.80 -8.64
C ARG A 345 15.22 9.76 -8.56
N LEU A 346 14.72 9.46 -7.37
CA LEU A 346 13.64 8.49 -7.15
C LEU A 346 12.26 9.00 -7.60
N ALA A 347 12.07 10.30 -7.76
CA ALA A 347 10.87 10.89 -8.36
C ALA A 347 10.84 10.70 -9.89
N SER A 348 11.99 10.55 -10.54
CA SER A 348 12.12 10.42 -12.00
C SER A 348 11.38 9.22 -12.59
N LYS A 349 11.20 9.16 -13.91
CA LYS A 349 10.44 8.06 -14.56
C LYS A 349 11.22 6.73 -14.53
N ASN A 350 12.50 6.78 -14.88
CA ASN A 350 13.36 5.59 -14.99
C ASN A 350 14.22 5.50 -13.73
N VAL A 351 13.65 4.89 -12.70
CA VAL A 351 14.31 4.75 -11.39
C VAL A 351 14.95 3.38 -11.28
N ASP A 352 16.24 3.40 -10.98
CA ASP A 352 16.98 2.23 -10.49
C ASP A 352 17.62 2.54 -9.13
N LEU A 353 17.86 1.49 -8.34
CA LEU A 353 18.54 1.56 -7.06
C LEU A 353 20.00 1.19 -7.23
N THR A 354 20.89 1.94 -6.58
CA THR A 354 22.31 1.58 -6.53
C THR A 354 22.51 0.26 -5.78
N LYS A 355 23.69 -0.35 -5.90
CA LYS A 355 24.01 -1.60 -5.20
C LYS A 355 23.92 -1.41 -3.68
N GLU A 356 24.35 -0.26 -3.19
CA GLU A 356 24.35 0.15 -1.79
C GLU A 356 22.92 0.36 -1.30
N GLU A 357 22.07 1.04 -2.07
CA GLU A 357 20.66 1.24 -1.74
C GLU A 357 19.88 -0.07 -1.69
N ARG A 358 20.11 -0.95 -2.67
CA ARG A 358 19.54 -2.30 -2.67
C ARG A 358 19.99 -3.10 -1.45
N LYS A 359 21.26 -2.94 -1.03
CA LYS A 359 21.77 -3.58 0.18
C LYS A 359 21.06 -3.04 1.42
N MET A 360 20.96 -1.72 1.58
CA MET A 360 20.27 -1.10 2.72
C MET A 360 18.80 -1.56 2.82
N ILE A 361 18.10 -1.60 1.68
CA ILE A 361 16.72 -2.09 1.62
C ILE A 361 16.66 -3.58 2.00
N ARG A 362 17.56 -4.43 1.50
CA ARG A 362 17.60 -5.85 1.89
C ARG A 362 17.86 -6.03 3.40
N ASP A 363 18.84 -5.31 3.95
CA ASP A 363 19.17 -5.35 5.38
C ASP A 363 17.95 -4.93 6.23
N PHE A 364 17.19 -3.92 5.77
CA PHE A 364 15.93 -3.53 6.39
C PHE A 364 14.89 -4.66 6.33
N LEU A 365 14.66 -5.25 5.15
CA LEU A 365 13.66 -6.31 4.98
C LEU A 365 13.99 -7.55 5.82
N GLU A 366 15.27 -7.88 5.99
CA GLU A 366 15.73 -8.99 6.83
C GLU A 366 15.51 -8.72 8.32
N SER A 367 15.86 -7.52 8.79
CA SER A 367 15.75 -7.11 10.19
C SER A 367 14.33 -6.78 10.65
N TYR A 368 13.39 -6.53 9.73
CA TYR A 368 12.01 -6.20 10.08
C TYR A 368 11.31 -7.39 10.75
N ASN A 369 11.05 -7.28 12.05
CA ASN A 369 10.26 -8.27 12.80
C ASN A 369 8.77 -8.01 12.52
N ALA A 370 8.15 -8.93 11.79
CA ALA A 370 6.75 -8.86 11.37
C ALA A 370 5.77 -9.31 12.45
#